data_AF-A0A9E5D1L3-F1
#
_entry.id   AF-A0A9E5D1L3-F1
#
_cell.length_a   1.000
_cell.length_b   1.000
_cell.length_c   1.000
_cell.angle_alpha   90.00
_cell.angle_beta   90.00
_cell.angle_gamma   90.00
#
_symmetry.space_group_name_H-M   'P 1'
#
loop_
_entity.id
_entity.type
_entity.pdbx_description
1 polymer ?
#
loop_
_entity_poly.entity_id
_entity_poly.type
_entity_poly.pdbx_seq_one_letter_code
_entity_poly.pdbx_strand_id
1 'polypeptide(L)'
;MAYIGSPEEESSDASSEDTAVDPQRIPGPEDEEVASPPRPEPSAAAGESAAAQNSQGREHLRTENYEAALAAFNRAIELDPDYVFAYRNRAEVYRRLGRSAEAEADEEVWRNPPQLVEQRES
;
A
#
# COMPACT_ATOMS: atom_id res chain seq x y z
N MET A 1 49.32 43.57 -44.24
CA MET A 1 48.03 44.01 -43.68
C MET A 1 47.37 42.82 -43.01
N ALA A 2 46.78 43.05 -41.85
CA ALA A 2 46.24 42.06 -40.92
C ALA A 2 45.03 41.27 -41.46
N TYR A 3 44.81 40.07 -40.94
CA TYR A 3 43.52 39.61 -40.41
C TYR A 3 43.78 38.35 -39.53
N ILE A 4 43.80 38.46 -38.19
CA ILE A 4 42.75 38.01 -37.24
C ILE A 4 41.92 36.80 -37.71
N GLY A 5 41.93 35.74 -36.90
CA GLY A 5 40.97 34.64 -36.98
C GLY A 5 41.53 33.30 -36.50
N SER A 6 41.49 33.05 -35.19
CA SER A 6 41.34 31.68 -34.65
C SER A 6 40.04 31.07 -35.21
N PRO A 7 39.91 29.74 -35.37
CA PRO A 7 39.65 28.82 -34.24
C PRO A 7 40.45 27.51 -34.35
N GLU A 8 40.92 26.92 -33.24
CA GLU A 8 40.23 25.91 -32.40
C GLU A 8 39.80 24.65 -33.17
N GLU A 9 40.47 23.55 -32.77
CA GLU A 9 40.01 22.17 -32.61
C GLU A 9 39.11 21.55 -33.70
N GLU A 10 39.58 20.42 -34.22
CA GLU A 10 38.85 19.15 -34.30
C GLU A 10 39.27 18.37 -35.55
N SER A 11 39.77 17.16 -35.36
CA SER A 11 39.10 16.00 -35.94
C SER A 11 39.85 14.72 -35.60
N SER A 12 39.04 13.66 -35.52
CA SER A 12 39.39 12.25 -35.57
C SER A 12 39.83 11.66 -34.22
N ASP A 13 39.22 10.60 -33.70
CA ASP A 13 38.07 9.82 -34.15
C ASP A 13 37.74 8.84 -33.00
N ALA A 14 36.66 8.09 -33.21
CA ALA A 14 36.38 6.80 -32.59
C ALA A 14 35.61 6.77 -31.26
N SER A 15 34.33 6.50 -31.46
CA SER A 15 33.48 5.52 -30.77
C SER A 15 32.24 6.13 -30.15
N SER A 16 31.28 6.35 -31.05
CA SER A 16 29.87 6.24 -30.81
C SER A 16 29.53 4.94 -30.07
N GLU A 17 29.13 5.06 -28.81
CA GLU A 17 28.04 4.25 -28.27
C GLU A 17 26.91 5.21 -27.93
N ASP A 18 26.22 5.62 -29.00
CA ASP A 18 24.88 6.19 -28.98
C ASP A 18 23.93 5.12 -28.40
N THR A 19 23.84 5.08 -27.08
CA THR A 19 22.68 4.48 -26.43
C THR A 19 21.82 5.64 -25.99
N ALA A 20 21.13 6.25 -26.97
CA ALA A 20 20.08 7.22 -26.71
C ALA A 20 19.05 6.57 -25.80
N VAL A 21 19.08 6.92 -24.51
CA VAL A 21 17.98 6.59 -23.61
C VAL A 21 16.82 7.49 -24.00
N ASP A 22 15.76 6.90 -24.54
CA ASP A 22 14.54 7.61 -24.91
C ASP A 22 13.94 8.29 -23.66
N PRO A 23 13.85 9.63 -23.60
CA PRO A 23 13.40 10.35 -22.41
C PRO A 23 11.88 10.32 -22.21
N GLN A 24 11.14 9.53 -23.00
CA GLN A 24 9.67 9.41 -22.93
C GLN A 24 9.21 8.01 -22.50
N ARG A 25 10.12 7.05 -22.26
CA ARG A 25 9.76 5.79 -21.61
C ARG A 25 9.51 6.04 -20.12
N ILE A 26 8.28 6.38 -19.79
CA ILE A 26 7.74 6.11 -18.45
C ILE A 26 7.99 4.62 -18.15
N PRO A 27 8.86 4.26 -17.19
CA PRO A 27 8.83 2.90 -16.67
C PRO A 27 7.41 2.72 -16.12
N GLY A 28 6.68 1.74 -16.64
CA GLY A 28 5.43 1.32 -16.01
C GLY A 28 5.75 0.96 -14.55
N PRO A 29 4.80 1.11 -13.61
CA PRO A 29 4.97 0.52 -12.30
C PRO A 29 5.28 -0.96 -12.52
N GLU A 30 6.55 -1.27 -12.32
CA GLU A 30 7.09 -2.44 -11.65
C GLU A 30 6.19 -3.65 -11.80
N ASP A 31 6.74 -4.72 -12.37
CA ASP A 31 6.39 -6.10 -12.02
C ASP A 31 6.53 -6.28 -10.49
N GLU A 32 5.70 -5.60 -9.68
CA GLU A 32 5.06 -6.22 -8.54
C GLU A 32 4.17 -7.29 -9.15
N GLU A 33 4.80 -8.42 -9.45
CA GLU A 33 4.21 -9.71 -9.16
C GLU A 33 3.65 -9.56 -7.74
N VAL A 34 2.38 -9.16 -7.65
CA VAL A 34 1.58 -9.19 -6.44
C VAL A 34 1.48 -10.66 -6.10
N ALA A 35 2.57 -11.17 -5.52
CA ALA A 35 2.62 -12.39 -4.79
C ALA A 35 1.40 -12.32 -3.89
N SER A 36 0.41 -13.17 -4.18
CA SER A 36 -0.71 -13.36 -3.28
C SER A 36 -0.09 -13.48 -1.88
N PRO A 37 -0.52 -12.65 -0.89
CA PRO A 37 0.14 -12.64 0.40
C PRO A 37 0.26 -14.09 0.86
N PRO A 38 1.44 -14.53 1.33
CA PRO A 38 1.63 -15.92 1.73
C PRO A 38 0.47 -16.28 2.65
N ARG A 39 -0.28 -17.35 2.30
CA ARG A 39 -1.39 -17.84 3.11
C ARG A 39 -0.88 -17.89 4.55
N PRO A 40 -1.47 -17.11 5.49
CA PRO A 40 -0.79 -16.81 6.73
C PRO A 40 -0.60 -18.12 7.49
N GLU A 41 0.66 -18.51 7.66
CA GLU A 41 1.02 -19.56 8.59
C GLU A 41 0.44 -19.15 9.96
N PRO A 42 -0.27 -20.03 10.69
CA PRO A 42 -0.72 -19.76 12.05
C PRO A 42 0.50 -19.74 12.98
N SER A 43 1.37 -18.76 12.79
CA SER A 43 2.59 -18.55 13.56
C SER A 43 2.19 -17.87 14.85
N ALA A 44 1.71 -18.69 15.78
CA ALA A 44 2.21 -18.75 17.15
C ALA A 44 2.85 -17.44 17.67
N ALA A 45 2.04 -16.39 17.84
CA ALA A 45 2.34 -15.30 18.76
C ALA A 45 1.34 -15.41 19.91
N ALA A 46 1.78 -16.09 20.97
CA ALA A 46 1.00 -16.34 22.16
C ALA A 46 0.55 -15.02 22.81
N GLY A 47 -0.76 -14.77 22.80
CA GLY A 47 -1.42 -13.77 23.67
C GLY A 47 -2.26 -12.71 22.96
N GLU A 48 -2.13 -12.54 21.66
CA GLU A 48 -2.79 -11.43 20.94
C GLU A 48 -3.96 -11.95 20.12
N SER A 49 -5.18 -11.64 20.56
CA SER A 49 -6.40 -11.89 19.80
C SER A 49 -6.76 -10.68 18.94
N ALA A 50 -7.51 -10.90 17.86
CA ALA A 50 -8.04 -9.79 17.06
C ALA A 50 -8.84 -8.79 17.90
N ALA A 51 -9.55 -9.27 18.93
CA ALA A 51 -10.24 -8.42 19.89
C ALA A 51 -9.28 -7.55 20.73
N ALA A 52 -8.11 -8.06 21.12
CA ALA A 52 -7.09 -7.30 21.84
C ALA A 52 -6.51 -6.18 20.96
N GLN A 53 -6.10 -6.53 19.74
CA GLN A 53 -5.58 -5.57 18.75
C GLN A 53 -6.63 -4.51 18.38
N ASN A 54 -7.90 -4.89 18.24
CA ASN A 54 -8.99 -3.95 18.06
C ASN A 54 -9.18 -3.00 19.25
N SER A 55 -9.05 -3.51 20.48
CA SER A 55 -9.13 -2.67 21.68
C SER A 55 -7.99 -1.66 21.73
N GLN A 56 -6.78 -2.08 21.34
CA GLN A 56 -5.62 -1.22 21.21
C GLN A 56 -5.82 -0.15 20.12
N GLY A 57 -6.33 -0.52 18.94
CA GLY A 57 -6.63 0.45 17.88
C GLY A 57 -7.65 1.50 18.31
N ARG A 58 -8.64 1.12 19.14
CA ARG A 58 -9.61 2.06 19.72
C ARG A 58 -9.01 3.00 20.76
N GLU A 59 -7.97 2.59 21.49
CA GLU A 59 -7.22 3.49 22.37
C GLU A 59 -6.46 4.52 21.54
N HIS A 60 -5.77 4.09 20.47
CA HIS A 60 -5.07 4.98 19.56
C HIS A 60 -6.02 5.97 18.85
N LEU A 61 -7.19 5.50 18.40
CA LEU A 61 -8.25 6.34 17.83
C LEU A 61 -8.69 7.46 18.80
N ARG A 62 -8.83 7.13 20.09
CA ARG A 62 -9.21 8.12 21.13
C ARG A 62 -8.15 9.18 21.35
N THR A 63 -6.88 8.82 21.15
CA THR A 63 -5.75 9.76 21.19
C THR A 63 -5.46 10.43 19.84
N GLU A 64 -6.35 10.27 18.84
CA GLU A 64 -6.20 10.80 17.47
C GLU A 64 -4.93 10.30 16.76
N ASN A 65 -4.32 9.22 17.26
CA ASN A 65 -3.16 8.56 16.66
C ASN A 65 -3.63 7.61 15.55
N TYR A 66 -4.08 8.20 14.45
CA TYR A 66 -4.75 7.46 13.37
C TYR A 66 -3.86 6.40 12.71
N GLU A 67 -2.56 6.67 12.51
CA GLU A 67 -1.63 5.69 11.93
C GLU A 67 -1.47 4.44 12.80
N ALA A 68 -1.28 4.63 14.12
CA ALA A 68 -1.20 3.52 15.07
C ALA A 68 -2.53 2.78 15.21
N ALA A 69 -3.66 3.49 15.12
CA ALA A 69 -4.99 2.87 15.10
C ALA A 69 -5.17 1.97 13.87
N LEU A 70 -4.81 2.45 12.68
CA LEU A 70 -4.84 1.65 11.45
C LEU A 70 -3.95 0.41 11.56
N ALA A 71 -2.72 0.54 12.08
CA ALA A 71 -1.81 -0.59 12.26
C ALA A 71 -2.41 -1.67 13.18
N ALA A 72 -3.02 -1.28 14.30
CA ALA A 72 -3.66 -2.20 15.22
C ALA A 72 -4.92 -2.86 14.62
N PHE A 73 -5.73 -2.12 13.85
CA PHE A 73 -6.87 -2.71 13.14
C PHE A 73 -6.45 -3.64 12.01
N ASN A 74 -5.39 -3.31 11.28
CA ASN A 74 -4.78 -4.20 10.30
C ASN A 74 -4.32 -5.48 10.97
N ARG A 75 -3.64 -5.38 12.12
CA ARG A 75 -3.19 -6.56 12.86
C ARG A 75 -4.36 -7.41 13.33
N ALA A 76 -5.46 -6.79 13.76
CA ALA A 76 -6.68 -7.51 14.12
C ALA A 76 -7.27 -8.28 12.93
N ILE A 77 -7.27 -7.68 11.74
CA ILE A 77 -7.72 -8.31 10.49
C ILE A 77 -6.76 -9.43 10.05
N GLU A 78 -5.45 -9.27 10.24
CA GLU A 78 -4.48 -10.33 9.95
C GLU A 78 -4.64 -11.54 10.87
N LEU A 79 -4.99 -11.31 12.14
CA LEU A 79 -5.22 -12.37 13.13
C LEU A 79 -6.56 -13.08 12.92
N ASP A 80 -7.58 -12.31 12.60
CA ASP A 80 -8.94 -12.79 12.34
C ASP A 80 -9.54 -11.96 11.19
N PRO A 81 -9.42 -12.45 9.94
CA PRO A 81 -9.98 -11.79 8.77
C PRO A 81 -11.50 -11.64 8.83
N ASP A 82 -12.15 -12.41 9.71
CA ASP A 82 -13.57 -12.41 9.94
C ASP A 82 -13.99 -11.48 11.09
N TYR A 83 -13.04 -10.77 11.70
CA TYR A 83 -13.32 -9.85 12.78
C TYR A 83 -13.89 -8.52 12.26
N VAL A 84 -15.18 -8.57 11.94
CA VAL A 84 -16.03 -7.50 11.40
C VAL A 84 -15.88 -6.15 12.13
N PHE A 85 -15.58 -6.16 13.44
CA PHE A 85 -15.38 -4.93 14.22
C PHE A 85 -14.08 -4.19 13.87
N ALA A 86 -13.02 -4.88 13.44
CA ALA A 86 -11.78 -4.21 13.03
C ALA A 86 -11.98 -3.42 11.75
N TYR A 87 -12.64 -3.98 10.72
CA TYR A 87 -12.98 -3.24 9.50
C TYR A 87 -13.83 -2.02 9.79
N ARG A 88 -14.87 -2.16 10.64
CA ARG A 88 -15.72 -1.02 11.02
C ARG A 88 -14.94 0.10 11.71
N ASN A 89 -14.04 -0.25 12.62
CA ASN A 89 -13.24 0.76 13.33
C ASN A 89 -12.16 1.36 12.42
N ARG A 90 -11.57 0.59 11.51
CA ARG A 90 -10.64 1.06 10.48
C ARG A 90 -11.31 2.04 9.52
N ALA A 91 -12.55 1.75 9.08
CA ALA A 91 -13.37 2.67 8.31
C ALA A 91 -13.63 4.00 9.04
N GLU A 92 -13.87 3.98 10.35
CA GLU A 92 -13.99 5.23 11.13
C GLU A 92 -12.69 6.04 11.12
N VAL A 93 -11.53 5.39 11.26
CA VAL A 93 -10.23 6.07 11.15
C VAL A 93 -10.08 6.70 9.76
N TYR A 94 -10.37 5.96 8.70
CA TYR A 94 -10.31 6.47 7.33
C TYR A 94 -11.22 7.68 7.11
N ARG A 95 -12.44 7.66 7.66
CA ARG A 95 -13.34 8.83 7.63
C ARG A 95 -12.75 10.04 8.33
N ARG A 96 -12.06 9.86 9.47
CA ARG A 96 -11.39 10.97 10.18
C ARG A 96 -10.18 11.51 9.43
N LEU A 97 -9.49 10.65 8.67
CA LEU A 97 -8.40 11.04 7.76
C LEU A 97 -8.89 11.65 6.43
N GLY A 98 -10.20 11.68 6.17
CA GLY A 98 -10.77 12.14 4.90
C GLY A 98 -10.63 11.13 3.75
N ARG A 99 -10.24 9.88 4.06
CA ARG A 99 -10.03 8.78 3.11
C ARG A 99 -11.33 8.00 2.89
N SER A 100 -12.35 8.68 2.38
CA SER A 100 -13.71 8.13 2.26
C SER A 100 -13.78 6.84 1.42
N ALA A 101 -13.02 6.75 0.33
CA ALA A 101 -13.02 5.57 -0.54
C ALA A 101 -12.56 4.30 0.19
N GLU A 102 -11.53 4.40 1.04
CA GLU A 102 -11.03 3.28 1.84
C GLU A 102 -12.03 2.90 2.94
N ALA A 103 -12.72 3.88 3.52
CA ALA A 103 -13.79 3.63 4.48
C ALA A 103 -14.98 2.90 3.84
N GLU A 104 -15.37 3.28 2.62
CA GLU A 104 -16.46 2.64 1.88
C GLU A 104 -16.13 1.19 1.52
N ALA A 105 -14.88 0.91 1.13
CA ALA A 105 -14.41 -0.44 0.88
C ALA A 105 -14.49 -1.32 2.15
N ASP A 106 -14.03 -0.81 3.29
CA ASP A 106 -14.14 -1.53 4.56
C ASP A 106 -15.59 -1.71 5.02
N GLU A 107 -16.45 -0.73 4.75
CA GLU A 107 -17.87 -0.81 5.06
C GLU A 107 -18.58 -1.86 4.19
N GLU A 108 -18.15 -2.04 2.94
CA GLU A 108 -18.64 -3.11 2.08
C GLU A 108 -18.29 -4.49 2.63
N VAL A 109 -17.05 -4.69 3.09
CA VAL A 109 -16.63 -5.93 3.76
C VAL A 109 -17.43 -6.16 5.05
N TRP A 110 -17.67 -5.11 5.84
CA TRP A 110 -18.53 -5.19 7.03
C TRP A 110 -19.98 -5.56 6.69
N ARG A 111 -20.54 -4.98 5.61
CA ARG A 111 -21.91 -5.19 5.17
C ARG A 111 -22.11 -6.57 4.56
N ASN A 112 -21.09 -7.12 3.91
CA ASN A 112 -21.11 -8.42 3.28
C ASN A 112 -19.84 -9.20 3.63
N PRO A 113 -19.76 -9.74 4.86
CA PRO A 113 -18.55 -10.41 5.34
C PRO A 113 -18.23 -11.62 4.45
N PRO A 114 -16.94 -11.89 4.17
CA PRO A 114 -16.51 -12.87 3.17
C PRO A 114 -17.13 -14.26 3.37
N GLN A 115 -17.30 -14.71 4.62
CA GLN A 115 -17.93 -15.98 4.97
C GLN A 115 -19.47 -16.03 4.77
N LEU A 116 -20.16 -14.90 4.56
CA LEU A 116 -21.59 -14.88 4.23
C LEU A 116 -21.84 -15.10 2.73
N VAL A 117 -20.84 -14.83 1.88
CA VAL A 117 -20.94 -14.96 0.42
C VAL A 117 -21.00 -16.43 0.01
N GLU A 118 -20.28 -17.32 0.71
CA GLU A 118 -20.30 -18.78 0.46
C GLU A 118 -21.66 -19.45 0.74
N GLN A 119 -22.54 -18.80 1.52
CA GLN A 119 -23.84 -19.39 1.91
C GLN A 119 -25.00 -19.01 0.97
N ARG A 120 -24.75 -18.20 -0.06
CA ARG A 120 -25.79 -17.71 -0.98
C ARG A 120 -25.85 -18.43 -2.33
N GLU A 121 -24.95 -19.38 -2.57
CA GLU A 121 -24.89 -20.15 -3.82
C GLU A 121 -25.35 -21.62 -3.66
N SER A 122 -26.33 -21.89 -2.80
CA SER A 122 -26.94 -23.23 -2.64
C SER A 122 -28.32 -23.36 -3.28
#